data_AF-A0A2R5FD79-F1
#
_entry.id   AF-A0A2R5FD79-F1
#
_cell.length_a   1.000
_cell.length_b   1.000
_cell.length_c   1.000
_cell.angle_alpha   90.00
_cell.angle_beta   90.00
_cell.angle_gamma   90.00
#
_symmetry.space_group_name_H-M   'P 1'
#
loop_
_entity.id
_entity.type
_entity.pdbx_description
1 polymer ?
#
loop_
_entity_poly.entity_id
_entity_poly.type
_entity_poly.pdbx_seq_one_letter_code
_entity_poly.pdbx_strand_id
1 'polypeptide(L)'
;MEEIIDASTRTNVGWKVTVQDNSAAGGGRSYTENFDIVAIATGTNGPAFNRTPQYPGVEKFRGKLATQHDSYEDFDNKDVVVLGNGRAAIDMAVIACERPAVKSVTQIIRGKRWGVPDIMGGKPFEET
;
A
#
# COMPACT_ATOMS: atom_id res chain seq x y z
N MET A 1 -15.26 7.78 11.64
CA MET A 1 -14.97 7.38 10.25
C MET A 1 -15.95 6.28 9.95
N GLU A 2 -16.81 6.48 8.96
CA GLU A 2 -17.78 5.47 8.52
C GLU A 2 -17.08 4.46 7.61
N GLU A 3 -17.27 3.18 7.89
CA GLU A 3 -16.73 2.05 7.13
C GLU A 3 -17.85 1.08 6.78
N ILE A 4 -17.90 0.65 5.51
CA ILE A 4 -18.83 -0.42 5.10
C ILE A 4 -18.22 -1.77 5.50
N ILE A 5 -18.91 -2.51 6.36
CA ILE A 5 -18.43 -3.79 6.92
C ILE A 5 -19.10 -5.02 6.31
N ASP A 6 -20.26 -4.86 5.66
CA ASP A 6 -20.94 -5.93 4.95
C ASP A 6 -21.78 -5.38 3.79
N ALA A 7 -21.86 -6.16 2.71
CA ALA A 7 -22.79 -5.95 1.60
C ALA A 7 -23.28 -7.31 1.11
N SER A 8 -24.55 -7.63 1.37
CA SER A 8 -25.15 -8.93 1.03
C SER A 8 -26.35 -8.77 0.10
N THR A 9 -26.49 -9.72 -0.84
CA THR A 9 -27.60 -9.73 -1.81
C THR A 9 -28.91 -10.04 -1.11
N ARG A 10 -29.94 -9.24 -1.38
CA ARG A 10 -31.29 -9.52 -0.94
C ARG A 10 -31.90 -10.61 -1.84
N THR A 11 -32.81 -11.41 -1.28
CA THR A 11 -33.36 -12.60 -1.93
C THR A 11 -34.00 -12.36 -3.29
N ASN A 12 -34.47 -11.14 -3.60
CA ASN A 12 -35.21 -10.89 -4.84
C ASN A 12 -34.71 -9.70 -5.70
N VAL A 13 -34.22 -8.58 -5.13
CA VAL A 13 -33.50 -7.50 -5.86
C VAL A 13 -32.79 -6.60 -4.83
N GLY A 14 -31.57 -6.14 -5.13
CA GLY A 14 -30.84 -5.13 -4.34
C GLY A 14 -29.89 -5.67 -3.27
N TRP A 15 -29.26 -4.74 -2.57
CA TRP A 15 -28.21 -4.95 -1.59
C TRP A 15 -28.64 -4.47 -0.20
N LYS A 16 -28.22 -5.21 0.81
CA LYS A 16 -28.25 -4.77 2.20
C LYS A 16 -26.83 -4.42 2.59
N VAL A 17 -26.60 -3.16 2.96
CA VAL A 17 -25.27 -2.62 3.27
C VAL A 17 -25.23 -2.24 4.75
N THR A 18 -24.20 -2.69 5.46
CA THR A 18 -23.99 -2.35 6.87
C THR A 18 -22.80 -1.41 7.00
N VAL A 19 -23.04 -0.27 7.63
CA VAL A 19 -22.05 0.79 7.88
C VAL A 19 -21.76 0.83 9.37
N GLN A 20 -20.48 0.90 9.71
CA GLN A 20 -19.99 1.12 11.06
C GLN A 20 -19.36 2.50 11.14
N ASP A 21 -19.95 3.39 11.94
CA ASP A 21 -19.36 4.69 12.26
C ASP A 21 -18.42 4.58 13.46
N ASN A 22 -17.13 4.68 13.18
CA ASN A 22 -16.05 4.69 14.16
C ASN A 22 -15.69 6.12 14.65
N SER A 23 -16.55 7.13 14.45
CA SER A 23 -16.26 8.53 14.81
C SER A 23 -16.39 8.85 16.31
N ALA A 24 -17.13 8.04 17.08
CA ALA A 24 -17.41 8.31 18.49
C ALA A 24 -16.46 7.53 19.43
N ALA A 25 -15.81 8.26 20.35
CA ALA A 25 -14.89 7.72 21.37
C ALA A 25 -15.55 6.81 22.45
N GLY A 26 -16.82 6.44 22.28
CA GLY A 26 -17.65 5.74 23.28
C GLY A 26 -18.39 4.50 22.78
N GLY A 27 -17.99 3.93 21.65
CA GLY A 27 -18.63 2.77 21.02
C GLY A 27 -19.23 3.17 19.69
N GLY A 28 -18.62 2.68 18.60
CA GLY A 28 -19.04 2.98 17.25
C GLY A 28 -20.50 2.59 17.00
N ARG A 29 -21.23 3.41 16.25
CA ARG A 29 -22.63 3.15 15.88
C ARG A 29 -22.64 2.35 14.58
N SER A 30 -23.30 1.20 14.55
CA SER A 30 -23.58 0.49 13.31
C SER A 30 -25.02 0.69 12.86
N TYR A 31 -25.23 0.78 11.54
CA TYR A 31 -26.56 0.80 10.94
C TYR A 31 -26.55 0.04 9.62
N THR A 32 -27.74 -0.43 9.22
CA THR A 32 -27.93 -1.18 7.99
C THR A 32 -28.98 -0.50 7.14
N GLU A 33 -28.69 -0.32 5.86
CA GLU A 33 -29.56 0.32 4.88
C GLU A 33 -29.65 -0.52 3.60
N ASN A 34 -30.76 -0.36 2.87
CA ASN A 34 -31.01 -1.10 1.64
C ASN A 34 -30.77 -0.19 0.42
N PHE A 35 -30.03 -0.71 -0.57
CA PHE A 35 -29.71 -0.02 -1.81
C PHE A 35 -30.09 -0.88 -3.01
N ASP A 36 -30.55 -0.28 -4.09
CA ASP A 36 -30.82 -1.03 -5.34
C ASP A 36 -29.52 -1.36 -6.09
N ILE A 37 -28.53 -0.47 -6.01
CA ILE A 37 -27.24 -0.57 -6.68
C ILE A 37 -26.13 -0.19 -5.68
N VAL A 38 -25.03 -0.94 -5.69
CA VAL A 38 -23.81 -0.64 -4.91
C VAL A 38 -22.64 -0.54 -5.87
N ALA A 39 -21.88 0.55 -5.79
CA ALA A 39 -20.64 0.76 -6.53
C ALA A 39 -19.44 0.68 -5.59
N ILE A 40 -18.54 -0.28 -5.82
CA ILE A 40 -17.33 -0.47 -5.00
C ILE A 40 -16.21 0.41 -5.57
N ALA A 41 -15.87 1.47 -4.83
CA ALA A 41 -14.84 2.43 -5.21
C ALA A 41 -13.68 2.50 -4.18
N THR A 42 -13.41 1.40 -3.47
CA THR A 42 -12.39 1.33 -2.39
C THR A 42 -10.95 1.22 -2.90
N GLY A 43 -10.75 1.06 -4.22
CA GLY A 43 -9.43 0.92 -4.82
C GLY A 43 -8.70 -0.37 -4.43
N THR A 44 -7.43 -0.49 -4.83
CA THR A 44 -6.60 -1.70 -4.63
C THR A 44 -5.29 -1.45 -3.88
N ASN A 45 -5.08 -0.24 -3.39
CA ASN A 45 -3.82 0.19 -2.75
C ASN A 45 -3.99 0.48 -1.24
N GLY A 46 -5.10 0.02 -0.65
CA GLY A 46 -5.33 0.13 0.78
C GLY A 46 -4.50 -0.86 1.62
N PRO A 47 -4.47 -0.69 2.96
CA PRO A 47 -3.68 -1.53 3.86
C PRO A 47 -3.96 -3.03 3.74
N ALA A 48 -5.19 -3.41 3.39
CA ALA A 48 -5.58 -4.80 3.17
C ALA A 48 -4.83 -5.49 2.01
N PHE A 49 -4.21 -4.71 1.13
CA PHE A 49 -3.43 -5.20 0.00
C PHE A 49 -1.92 -5.23 0.27
N ASN A 50 -1.47 -4.77 1.45
CA ASN A 50 -0.08 -4.91 1.86
C ASN A 50 0.26 -6.39 2.07
N ARG A 51 1.18 -6.88 1.24
CA ARG A 51 1.67 -8.25 1.34
C ARG A 51 3.13 -8.24 1.75
N THR A 52 3.40 -8.74 2.95
CA THR A 52 4.75 -9.10 3.35
C THR A 52 5.10 -10.45 2.71
N PRO A 53 6.12 -10.52 1.83
CA PRO A 53 6.49 -11.77 1.19
C PRO A 53 6.96 -12.78 2.26
N GLN A 54 6.39 -13.97 2.21
CA GLN A 54 6.84 -15.11 3.03
C GLN A 54 7.88 -15.88 2.22
N TYR A 55 9.06 -16.10 2.81
CA TYR A 55 10.12 -16.90 2.21
C TYR A 55 10.82 -17.74 3.28
N PRO A 56 11.36 -18.92 2.94
CA PRO A 56 12.02 -19.78 3.92
C PRO A 56 13.15 -19.05 4.64
N GLY A 57 13.15 -19.05 5.98
CA GLY A 57 14.18 -18.40 6.79
C GLY A 57 13.89 -16.95 7.15
N VAL A 58 12.76 -16.37 6.72
CA VAL A 58 12.36 -15.00 7.10
C VAL A 58 12.23 -14.84 8.61
N GLU A 59 11.84 -15.90 9.32
CA GLU A 59 11.71 -15.94 10.78
C GLU A 59 13.04 -15.81 11.52
N LYS A 60 14.16 -16.07 10.83
CA LYS A 60 15.51 -15.93 11.39
C LYS A 60 16.10 -14.55 11.13
N PHE A 61 15.46 -13.74 10.30
CA PHE A 61 15.89 -12.38 10.02
C PHE A 61 15.69 -11.50 11.26
N ARG A 62 16.78 -10.90 11.74
CA ARG A 62 16.77 -10.06 12.96
C ARG A 62 16.61 -8.57 12.68
N GLY A 63 16.50 -8.19 11.40
CA GLY A 63 16.23 -6.82 11.00
C GLY A 63 14.73 -6.51 10.98
N LYS A 64 14.39 -5.24 10.72
CA LYS A 64 13.01 -4.80 10.54
C LYS A 64 12.58 -5.11 9.10
N LEU A 65 11.47 -5.83 8.95
CA LEU A 65 10.74 -5.90 7.69
C LEU A 65 9.68 -4.80 7.70
N ALA A 66 9.67 -3.97 6.69
CA ALA A 66 8.72 -2.87 6.54
C ALA A 66 8.18 -2.88 5.11
N THR A 67 6.90 -2.53 4.98
CA THR A 67 6.30 -2.18 3.71
C THR A 67 6.35 -0.66 3.53
N GLN A 68 6.18 -0.19 2.29
CA GLN A 68 6.22 1.24 1.93
C GLN A 68 5.27 2.13 2.77
N HIS A 69 4.28 1.55 3.44
CA HIS A 69 3.28 2.29 4.23
C HIS A 69 3.68 2.47 5.71
N ASP A 70 4.77 1.84 6.18
CA ASP A 70 5.03 1.71 7.62
C ASP A 70 5.90 2.84 8.21
N SER A 71 6.93 3.34 7.51
CA SER A 71 7.63 4.61 7.83
C SER A 71 8.76 4.89 6.81
N TYR A 72 8.99 6.17 6.48
CA TYR A 72 10.07 6.63 5.58
C TYR A 72 11.35 7.08 6.33
N GLU A 73 11.32 7.02 7.67
CA GLU A 73 12.23 7.75 8.55
C GLU A 73 13.25 6.83 9.26
N ASP A 74 13.14 5.51 9.10
CA ASP A 74 13.91 4.52 9.88
C ASP A 74 15.20 4.02 9.20
N PHE A 75 15.68 4.68 8.14
CA PHE A 75 16.84 4.20 7.37
C PHE A 75 18.19 4.54 8.02
N ASP A 76 18.23 5.50 8.94
CA ASP A 76 19.47 6.01 9.50
C ASP A 76 20.31 4.93 10.21
N ASN A 77 21.59 4.90 9.86
CA ASN A 77 22.59 3.96 10.36
C ASN A 77 22.28 2.48 10.05
N LYS A 78 21.45 2.21 9.02
CA LYS A 78 21.08 0.85 8.59
C LYS A 78 21.70 0.48 7.24
N ASP A 79 21.83 -0.82 7.04
CA ASP A 79 21.96 -1.45 5.72
C ASP A 79 20.55 -1.75 5.21
N VAL A 80 20.16 -1.13 4.10
CA VAL A 80 18.80 -1.16 3.58
C VAL A 80 18.73 -2.09 2.36
N VAL A 81 17.81 -3.05 2.38
CA VAL A 81 17.52 -3.92 1.25
C VAL A 81 16.11 -3.64 0.75
N VAL A 82 16.01 -3.19 -0.50
CA VAL A 82 14.73 -2.92 -1.17
C VAL A 82 14.39 -4.08 -2.10
N LEU A 83 13.24 -4.72 -1.87
CA LEU A 83 12.76 -5.84 -2.68
C LEU A 83 11.80 -5.37 -3.78
N GLY A 84 12.17 -5.63 -5.03
CA GLY A 84 11.35 -5.36 -6.21
C GLY A 84 11.73 -4.09 -6.97
N ASN A 85 11.05 -3.91 -8.10
CA ASN A 85 11.20 -2.79 -9.04
C ASN A 85 9.84 -2.17 -9.43
N GLY A 86 8.90 -2.17 -8.47
CA GLY A 86 7.69 -1.35 -8.48
C GLY A 86 8.00 0.14 -8.49
N ARG A 87 7.03 0.99 -8.86
CA ARG A 87 7.15 2.45 -8.66
C ARG A 87 7.54 2.76 -7.22
N ALA A 88 6.76 2.26 -6.26
CA ALA A 88 7.03 2.43 -4.84
C ALA A 88 8.38 1.84 -4.39
N ALA A 89 8.81 0.69 -4.92
CA ALA A 89 10.12 0.13 -4.58
C ALA A 89 11.28 1.01 -5.11
N ILE A 90 11.14 1.57 -6.31
CA ILE A 90 12.12 2.51 -6.87
C ILE A 90 12.15 3.79 -6.02
N ASP A 91 10.97 4.34 -5.69
CA ASP A 91 10.88 5.53 -4.82
C ASP A 91 11.56 5.28 -3.47
N MET A 92 11.36 4.10 -2.85
CA MET A 92 12.02 3.76 -1.58
C MET A 92 13.53 3.60 -1.72
N ALA A 93 14.01 3.03 -2.82
CA ALA A 93 15.44 2.93 -3.08
C ALA A 93 16.07 4.32 -3.25
N VAL A 94 15.42 5.23 -3.97
CA VAL A 94 15.87 6.62 -4.14
C VAL A 94 15.87 7.35 -2.81
N ILE A 95 14.77 7.30 -2.05
CA ILE A 95 14.68 7.92 -0.72
C ILE A 95 15.79 7.39 0.19
N ALA A 96 16.04 6.07 0.23
CA ALA A 96 17.11 5.51 1.04
C ALA A 96 18.50 5.98 0.59
N CYS A 97 18.75 6.11 -0.71
CA CYS A 97 20.01 6.62 -1.26
C CYS A 97 20.24 8.11 -0.96
N GLU A 98 19.17 8.92 -0.89
CA GLU A 98 19.26 10.35 -0.60
C GLU A 98 19.48 10.65 0.90
N ARG A 99 19.31 9.65 1.77
CA ARG A 99 19.48 9.83 3.22
C ARG A 99 20.98 9.77 3.61
N PRO A 100 21.56 10.83 4.20
CA PRO A 100 22.99 10.89 4.49
C PRO A 100 23.51 9.83 5.47
N ALA A 101 22.67 9.36 6.39
CA ALA A 101 23.06 8.44 7.45
C ALA A 101 22.87 6.96 7.09
N VAL A 102 22.39 6.63 5.89
CA VAL A 102 22.25 5.25 5.43
C VAL A 102 23.62 4.66 5.13
N LYS A 103 23.89 3.45 5.62
CA LYS A 103 25.20 2.80 5.42
C LYS A 103 25.35 2.21 4.02
N SER A 104 24.29 1.54 3.56
CA SER A 104 24.26 0.92 2.22
C SER A 104 22.82 0.71 1.76
N VAL A 105 22.62 0.71 0.44
CA VAL A 105 21.35 0.39 -0.21
C VAL A 105 21.57 -0.69 -1.25
N THR A 106 20.85 -1.80 -1.13
CA THR A 106 20.84 -2.88 -2.12
C THR A 106 19.42 -3.09 -2.64
N GLN A 107 19.24 -3.00 -3.96
CA GLN A 107 17.96 -3.30 -4.59
C GLN A 107 17.99 -4.70 -5.22
N ILE A 108 17.03 -5.55 -4.85
CA ILE A 108 16.89 -6.90 -5.40
C ILE A 108 15.75 -6.92 -6.40
N ILE A 109 16.04 -7.25 -7.66
CA ILE A 109 15.08 -7.24 -8.76
C ILE A 109 14.96 -8.65 -9.34
N ARG A 110 13.73 -9.19 -9.43
CA ARG A 110 13.48 -10.52 -9.99
C ARG A 110 13.40 -10.57 -11.52
N GLY A 111 12.95 -9.49 -12.15
CA GLY A 111 12.72 -9.43 -13.58
C GLY A 111 12.95 -8.04 -14.14
N LYS A 112 13.36 -7.97 -15.41
CA LYS A 112 13.65 -6.71 -16.10
C LYS A 112 12.40 -5.83 -16.11
N ARG A 113 12.57 -4.52 -15.88
CA ARG A 113 11.59 -3.47 -16.16
C ARG A 113 12.25 -2.31 -16.85
N TRP A 114 11.47 -1.60 -17.65
CA TRP A 114 11.88 -0.34 -18.25
C TRP A 114 11.67 0.78 -17.24
N GLY A 115 12.74 1.52 -16.96
CA GLY A 115 12.65 2.79 -16.25
C GLY A 115 12.39 3.88 -17.29
N VAL A 116 11.34 4.66 -17.08
CA VAL A 116 11.00 5.80 -17.92
C VAL A 116 11.01 7.05 -17.02
N PRO A 117 11.70 8.13 -17.40
CA PRO A 117 11.68 9.36 -16.63
C PRO A 117 10.30 10.02 -16.72
N ASP A 118 9.87 10.69 -15.64
CA ASP A 118 8.60 11.43 -15.64
C ASP A 118 8.62 12.60 -16.66
N ILE A 119 9.82 13.11 -17.02
CA ILE A 119 10.02 14.14 -18.05
C ILE A 119 10.92 13.61 -19.17
N MET A 120 10.43 13.68 -20.41
CA MET A 120 11.18 13.34 -21.62
C MET A 120 11.07 14.49 -22.63
N GLY A 121 12.19 14.99 -23.14
CA GLY A 121 12.19 16.09 -24.11
C GLY A 121 11.60 17.42 -23.59
N GLY A 122 11.58 17.63 -22.26
CA GLY A 122 11.04 18.83 -21.62
C GLY A 122 9.52 18.83 -21.42
N LYS A 123 8.86 17.70 -21.64
CA LYS A 123 7.42 17.51 -21.40
C LYS A 123 7.17 16.28 -20.51
N PRO A 124 6.00 16.19 -19.85
CA PRO A 124 5.57 14.95 -19.19
C PRO A 124 5.64 13.77 -20.16
N PHE A 125 6.12 12.61 -19.68
CA PHE A 125 6.28 11.44 -20.54
C PHE A 125 4.97 11.04 -21.23
N GLU A 126 3.83 11.20 -20.56
CA GLU A 126 2.51 10.91 -21.11
C GLU A 126 2.12 11.81 -22.31
N GLU A 127 2.82 12.92 -22.50
CA GLU A 127 2.62 13.90 -23.57
C GLU A 127 3.69 13.83 -24.68
N THR A 128 4.58 12.84 -24.64
CA THR A 128 5.73 12.71 -25.57
C THR A 128 5.41 11.87 -26.80
#